data_AF-A0A8S2TA27-F1
#
_entry.id   AF-A0A8S2TA27-F1
#
_cell.length_a   1.000
_cell.length_b   1.000
_cell.length_c   1.000
_cell.angle_alpha   90.00
_cell.angle_beta   90.00
_cell.angle_gamma   90.00
#
_symmetry.space_group_name_H-M   'P 1'
#
loop_
_entity.id
_entity.type
_entity.pdbx_description
1 polymer ?
#
loop_
_entity_poly.entity_id
_entity_poly.type
_entity_poly.pdbx_seq_one_letter_code
_entity_poly.pdbx_strand_id
1 'polypeptide(L)' 'MRWEFKINNPYENRRAEGERIRREYPDRCAVVVERAPNSRIPDLPSKKYLVPNDLT' A
#
# COMPACT_ATOMS: atom_id res chain seq x y z
N MET A 1 -12.13 2.30 9.91
CA MET A 1 -11.35 2.83 8.78
C MET A 1 -11.64 1.96 7.56
N ARG A 2 -12.30 2.53 6.55
CA ARG A 2 -12.68 1.82 5.32
C ARG A 2 -11.60 2.08 4.28
N TRP A 3 -10.87 1.03 3.89
CA TRP A 3 -9.79 1.12 2.91
C TRP A 3 -10.35 0.91 1.52
N GLU A 4 -10.30 1.92 0.65
CA GLU A 4 -10.77 1.81 -0.73
C GLU A 4 -9.99 0.75 -1.50
N PHE A 5 -8.68 0.67 -1.26
CA PHE A 5 -7.81 -0.32 -1.87
C PHE A 5 -8.26 -1.75 -1.56
N LYS A 6 -8.64 -2.05 -0.32
CA LYS A 6 -9.07 -3.41 0.07
C LYS A 6 -10.44 -3.78 -0.50
N ILE A 7 -11.26 -2.80 -0.84
CA ILE A 7 -12.59 -3.01 -1.43
C ILE A 7 -12.47 -3.25 -2.93
N ASN A 8 -11.68 -2.43 -3.61
CA ASN A 8 -11.49 -2.52 -5.05
C ASN A 8 -10.56 -3.69 -5.45
N ASN A 9 -9.76 -4.20 -4.50
CA ASN A 9 -8.82 -5.29 -4.74
C ASN A 9 -9.13 -6.46 -3.80
N PRO A 10 -9.68 -7.58 -4.33
CA PRO A 10 -9.90 -8.80 -3.56
C PRO A 10 -8.64 -9.29 -2.85
N TYR A 11 -8.82 -10.02 -1.75
CA TYR A 11 -7.70 -10.47 -0.92
C TYR A 11 -6.67 -11.30 -1.70
N GLU A 12 -7.12 -12.23 -2.54
CA GLU A 12 -6.23 -13.10 -3.31
C GLU A 12 -5.31 -12.30 -4.24
N ASN A 13 -5.84 -11.29 -4.93
CA ASN A 13 -5.05 -10.42 -5.80
C ASN A 13 -4.02 -9.61 -5.01
N ARG A 14 -4.44 -9.05 -3.86
CA ARG A 14 -3.54 -8.29 -2.98
C ARG A 14 -2.42 -9.16 -2.42
N ARG A 15 -2.74 -10.41 -2.08
CA ARG A 15 -1.77 -11.38 -1.56
C ARG A 15 -0.76 -11.78 -2.64
N ALA A 16 -1.23 -12.17 -3.81
CA ALA A 16 -0.36 -12.57 -4.92
C ALA A 16 0.57 -11.43 -5.34
N GLU A 17 0.06 -10.19 -5.45
CA GLU A 17 0.88 -9.02 -5.75
C GLU A 17 1.92 -8.75 -4.66
N GLY A 18 1.52 -8.80 -3.38
CA GLY A 18 2.42 -8.58 -2.25
C GLY A 18 3.52 -9.64 -2.15
N GLU A 19 3.20 -10.91 -2.40
CA GLU A 19 4.19 -12.00 -2.43
C GLU A 19 5.17 -11.83 -3.60
N ARG A 20 4.68 -11.45 -4.80
CA ARG A 20 5.53 -11.18 -5.96
C ARG A 20 6.51 -10.04 -5.70
N ILE A 21 6.01 -8.92 -5.18
CA ILE A 21 6.81 -7.72 -4.91
C ILE A 21 7.84 -7.96 -3.79
N ARG A 22 7.50 -8.72 -2.75
CA ARG A 22 8.46 -9.07 -1.68
C ARG A 22 9.59 -9.97 -2.17
N ARG A 23 9.33 -10.82 -3.18
CA ARG A 23 10.38 -11.62 -3.84
C ARG A 23 11.25 -10.78 -4.76
N GLU A 24 10.66 -9.81 -5.46
CA GLU A 24 11.37 -8.92 -6.39
C GLU A 24 12.23 -7.87 -5.66
N TYR A 25 11.74 -7.36 -4.52
CA TYR A 25 12.39 -6.31 -3.72
C TYR A 25 12.45 -6.74 -2.24
N PRO A 26 13.37 -7.65 -1.85
CA PRO A 26 13.44 -8.20 -0.49
C PRO A 26 13.76 -7.16 0.58
N ASP A 27 14.54 -6.14 0.24
CA ASP A 27 14.96 -5.07 1.16
C ASP A 27 13.95 -3.91 1.23
N ARG A 28 12.78 -4.06 0.60
CA ARG A 28 11.74 -3.03 0.56
C ARG A 28 10.39 -3.56 1.03
N CYS A 29 9.66 -2.71 1.73
CA CYS A 29 8.27 -2.95 2.11
C CYS A 29 7.30 -2.28 1.13
N ALA A 30 6.34 -3.06 0.62
CA ALA A 30 5.21 -2.54 -0.14
C ALA A 30 4.15 -1.97 0.83
N VAL A 31 3.92 -0.67 0.77
CA VAL A 31 2.99 0.05 1.65
C VAL A 31 1.85 0.66 0.85
N VAL A 32 0.63 0.51 1.34
CA VAL A 32 -0.54 1.20 0.80
C VAL A 32 -0.92 2.34 1.74
N VAL A 33 -0.94 3.56 1.21
CA VAL A 33 -1.24 4.78 1.97
C VAL A 33 -2.54 5.37 1.46
N GLU A 34 -3.47 5.59 2.38
CA GLU A 34 -4.73 6.28 2.12
C GLU A 34 -4.94 7.39 3.14
N ARG A 35 -5.53 8.49 2.68
CA ARG A 35 -5.94 9.59 3.56
C ARG A 35 -7.07 9.11 4.48
N ALA A 36 -7.01 9.51 5.74
CA ALA A 36 -8.11 9.25 6.67
C ALA A 36 -9.39 10.00 6.23
N PRO A 37 -10.59 9.38 6.34
CA PRO A 37 -11.83 9.94 5.79
C PRO A 37 -12.15 11.39 6.22
N ASN A 38 -11.78 11.76 7.45
CA ASN A 38 -12.08 13.08 8.03
C ASN A 38 -10.88 14.04 8.02
N SER A 39 -9.81 13.72 7.29
CA SER A 39 -8.63 14.58 7.20
C SER A 39 -8.86 15.74 6.22
N ARG A 40 -8.32 16.93 6.53
CA ARG A 40 -8.40 18.11 5.65
C ARG A 40 -7.22 18.22 4.67
N ILE A 41 -6.28 17.28 4.73
CA ILE A 41 -5.12 17.23 3.83
C ILE A 41 -5.56 16.82 2.42
N PRO A 42 -4.85 17.25 1.36
CA PRO A 42 -5.11 16.77 0.01
C PRO A 42 -4.83 15.27 -0.13
N ASP A 43 -5.43 14.65 -1.15
CA ASP A 43 -5.18 13.25 -1.48
C ASP A 43 -3.78 13.05 -2.08
N LEU A 44 -3.24 11.85 -1.88
CA LEU A 44 -1.92 11.47 -2.41
C LEU A 44 -2.02 11.13 -3.91
N PRO A 45 -1.01 11.52 -4.71
CA PRO A 45 -0.98 11.21 -6.14
C PRO A 45 -0.77 9.71 -6.42
N SER A 46 -0.21 8.97 -5.46
CA SER A 46 -0.05 7.52 -5.53
C SER A 46 -0.43 6.91 -4.20
N LYS A 47 -1.06 5.73 -4.22
CA LYS A 47 -1.46 5.03 -3.00
C LYS A 47 -0.56 3.85 -2.67
N LYS A 48 0.33 3.42 -3.57
CA LYS A 48 1.25 2.28 -3.39
C LYS A 48 2.70 2.78 -3.43
N TYR A 49 3.50 2.35 -2.46
CA TYR A 49 4.89 2.75 -2.32
C TYR A 49 5.78 1.55 -2.00
N LEU A 50 7.01 1.56 -2.52
CA LEU A 50 8.07 0.65 -2.11
C LEU A 50 9.07 1.41 -1.27
N VAL A 51 9.08 1.12 0.02
CA VAL A 51 9.84 1.87 1.02
C VAL A 51 11.01 1.01 1.50
N PRO A 52 12.23 1.55 1.64
CA PRO A 52 13.34 0.84 2.28
C PRO A 52 12.99 0.42 3.71
N ASN A 53 13.51 -0.73 4.15
CA ASN A 53 13.23 -1.26 5.49
C ASN A 53 13.81 -0.42 6.63
N ASP A 54 14.78 0.45 6.34
CA ASP A 54 15.49 1.31 7.27
C ASP A 54 14.91 2.73 7.35
N LEU A 55 13.81 3.03 6.64
CA LEU A 55 13.17 4.35 6.67
C LEU A 55 12.37 4.56 7.97
N THR A 56 12.64 5.66 8.68
CA THR A 56 11.93 6.12 9.90
C THR A 56 11.11 7.38 9.65
#